data_AF-D3HNG7-F1
#
_entry.id   AF-D3HNG7-F1
#
_cell.length_a   1.000
_cell.length_b   1.000
_cell.length_c   1.000
_cell.angle_alpha   90.00
_cell.angle_beta   90.00
_cell.angle_gamma   90.00
#
_symmetry.space_group_name_H-M   'P 1'
#
loop_
_entity.id
_entity.type
_entity.pdbx_description
1 polymer ?
#
loop_
_entity_poly.entity_id
_entity_poly.type
_entity_poly.pdbx_seq_one_letter_code
_entity_poly.pdbx_strand_id
1 'polypeptide(L)' 'MLDRIAGIGPEISSQNLTIVMDLSATNPMAHYGAIIVCDDKEILLKSVNSTHNNPMLHGELSVIHTLFNNGF' A
#
# COMPACT_ATOMS: atom_id res chain seq x y z
N MET A 1 -25.36 -9.82 -1.54
CA MET A 1 -25.02 -8.84 -2.60
C MET A 1 -23.89 -7.94 -2.10
N LEU A 2 -22.73 -8.52 -1.79
CA LEU A 2 -21.48 -7.80 -1.48
C LEU A 2 -20.22 -8.70 -1.61
N ASP A 3 -20.33 -9.93 -2.11
CA ASP A 3 -19.23 -10.93 -2.11
C ASP A 3 -18.29 -10.89 -3.34
N ARG A 4 -18.24 -9.78 -4.10
CA ARG A 4 -17.57 -9.79 -5.42
C ARG A 4 -16.76 -8.54 -5.74
N ILE A 5 -15.96 -8.07 -4.79
CA ILE A 5 -14.67 -7.46 -5.16
C ILE A 5 -13.71 -8.66 -5.29
N ALA A 6 -13.52 -9.10 -6.52
CA ALA A 6 -12.91 -10.38 -6.89
C ALA A 6 -11.44 -10.51 -6.43
N GLY A 7 -11.05 -11.70 -5.95
CA GLY A 7 -9.71 -12.24 -6.19
C GLY A 7 -8.83 -12.59 -4.98
N ILE A 8 -9.13 -12.11 -3.77
CA ILE A 8 -8.19 -12.22 -2.64
C ILE A 8 -8.84 -13.03 -1.51
N GLY A 9 -8.43 -14.29 -1.34
CA GLY A 9 -8.86 -15.09 -0.20
C GLY A 9 -8.42 -14.44 1.13
N PRO A 10 -9.09 -14.73 2.26
CA PRO A 10 -8.80 -14.12 3.56
C PRO A 10 -7.34 -14.31 4.01
N GLU A 11 -6.71 -15.41 3.60
CA GLU A 11 -5.28 -15.72 3.79
C GLU A 11 -4.38 -14.60 3.24
N ILE A 12 -4.65 -14.15 2.01
CA ILE A 12 -3.82 -13.17 1.29
C ILE A 12 -4.13 -11.77 1.78
N SER A 13 -5.39 -11.49 2.12
CA SER A 13 -5.74 -10.23 2.81
C SER A 13 -5.01 -10.09 4.14
N SER A 14 -4.85 -11.18 4.89
CA SER A 14 -4.12 -11.20 6.16
C SER A 14 -2.62 -11.02 5.95
N GLN A 15 -2.03 -11.67 4.93
CA GLN A 15 -0.62 -11.47 4.56
C GLN A 15 -0.33 -10.02 4.13
N ASN A 16 -1.19 -9.44 3.29
CA ASN A 16 -1.05 -8.05 2.85
C ASN A 16 -1.14 -7.07 4.03
N LEU A 17 -2.03 -7.32 4.99
CA LEU A 17 -2.13 -6.51 6.19
C LEU A 17 -0.85 -6.55 7.02
N THR A 18 -0.27 -7.74 7.25
CA THR A 18 1.01 -7.88 7.97
C THR A 18 2.11 -7.09 7.26
N ILE A 19 2.20 -7.19 5.93
CA ILE A 19 3.20 -6.45 5.13
C ILE A 19 3.03 -4.93 5.29
N VAL A 20 1.79 -4.44 5.30
CA VAL A 20 1.51 -3.01 5.50
C VAL A 20 1.89 -2.56 6.91
N MET A 21 1.63 -3.39 7.92
CA MET A 21 2.01 -3.10 9.31
C MET A 21 3.53 -3.04 9.48
N ASP A 22 4.26 -4.02 8.93
CA ASP A 22 5.73 -4.04 8.96
C ASP A 22 6.32 -2.83 8.22
N LEU A 23 5.76 -2.50 7.06
CA LEU A 23 6.16 -1.33 6.27
C LEU A 23 5.93 -0.03 7.05
N SER A 24 4.75 0.12 7.66
CA SER A 24 4.38 1.28 8.48
C SER A 24 5.32 1.46 9.68
N ALA A 25 5.73 0.37 10.32
CA ALA A 25 6.66 0.37 11.45
C ALA A 25 8.07 0.91 11.10
N THR A 26 8.46 0.93 9.82
CA THR A 26 9.74 1.51 9.38
C THR A 26 9.78 3.04 9.44
N ASN A 27 8.63 3.71 9.62
CA ASN A 27 8.52 5.15 9.67
C ASN A 27 7.90 5.65 10.99
N PRO A 28 8.72 5.84 12.03
CA PRO A 28 8.25 6.18 13.38
C PRO A 28 7.55 7.54 13.50
N MET A 29 7.74 8.43 12.51
CA MET A 29 7.13 9.76 12.50
C MET A 29 5.71 9.78 11.93
N ALA A 30 5.37 8.80 11.07
CA ALA A 30 4.06 8.69 10.46
C ALA A 30 3.77 7.24 10.05
N HIS A 31 3.19 6.48 10.99
CA HIS A 31 2.86 5.05 10.86
C HIS A 31 1.66 4.79 9.95
N TYR A 32 1.79 5.12 8.66
CA TYR A 32 0.84 4.76 7.63
C TYR A 32 1.61 4.20 6.43
N GLY A 33 1.33 2.94 6.09
CA GLY A 33 1.89 2.25 4.93
C GLY A 33 0.81 2.01 3.88
N ALA A 34 1.22 1.95 2.62
CA ALA A 34 0.36 1.59 1.50
C ALA A 34 1.10 0.67 0.53
N ILE A 35 0.36 -0.23 -0.10
CA ILE A 35 0.87 -1.15 -1.13
C ILE A 35 -0.10 -1.18 -2.32
N ILE A 36 0.43 -1.43 -3.52
CA ILE A 36 -0.38 -1.77 -4.71
C ILE A 36 -0.13 -3.24 -5.04
N VAL A 37 -1.22 -3.98 -5.20
CA VAL A 37 -1.22 -5.42 -5.46
C VAL A 37 -1.97 -5.67 -6.77
N CYS A 38 -1.35 -6.40 -7.69
CA CYS A 38 -1.97 -6.84 -8.93
C CYS A 38 -2.88 -8.06 -8.74
N ASP A 39 -3.71 -8.36 -9.74
CA ASP A 39 -4.66 -9.49 -9.70
C ASP A 39 -3.98 -10.86 -9.53
N ASP A 40 -2.71 -10.99 -9.95
CA ASP A 40 -1.86 -12.16 -9.72
C ASP A 40 -1.28 -12.25 -8.30
N LYS A 41 -1.66 -11.30 -7.43
CA LYS A 41 -1.23 -11.12 -6.04
C LYS A 41 0.23 -10.66 -5.91
N GLU A 42 0.85 -10.20 -6.99
CA GLU A 42 2.16 -9.56 -6.93
C GLU A 42 2.06 -8.16 -6.31
N ILE A 43 2.96 -7.85 -5.37
CA ILE A 43 3.09 -6.49 -4.83
C ILE A 43 3.95 -5.69 -5.78
N LEU A 44 3.34 -4.78 -6.53
CA LEU A 44 4.05 -3.92 -7.46
C LEU A 44 4.83 -2.82 -6.74
N LEU A 45 4.24 -2.21 -5.72
CA LEU A 45 4.81 -1.05 -5.03
C LEU A 45 4.43 -1.02 -3.56
N LYS A 46 5.32 -0.40 -2.77
CA LYS A 46 5.20 -0.16 -1.34
C LYS A 46 5.59 1.28 -1.04
N SER A 47 4.86 1.98 -0.18
CA SER A 47 5.27 3.30 0.30
C SER A 47 4.85 3.55 1.74
N VAL A 48 5.56 4.46 2.39
CA VAL A 48 5.28 4.95 3.74
C VAL A 48 4.93 6.43 3.68
N ASN A 49 4.02 6.84 4.56
CA ASN A 49 3.54 8.20 4.63
C ASN A 49 4.67 9.19 4.96
N SER A 50 4.86 10.19 4.11
CA SER A 50 5.91 11.20 4.24
C SER A 50 5.34 12.58 4.58
N THR A 51 4.13 12.66 5.12
CA THR A 51 3.42 13.92 5.47
C THR A 51 4.22 14.86 6.38
N HIS A 52 5.14 14.30 7.17
CA HIS A 52 6.08 15.08 7.99
C HIS A 52 7.10 15.87 7.15
N ASN A 53 7.38 15.46 5.90
CA ASN A 53 8.26 16.15 4.95
C ASN A 53 7.49 16.96 3.89
N ASN A 54 6.30 16.50 3.51
CA ASN A 54 5.40 17.21 2.60
C ASN A 54 3.95 16.87 2.95
N PRO A 55 3.13 17.84 3.41
CA PRO A 55 1.78 17.58 3.91
C PRO A 55 0.83 16.95 2.87
N MET A 56 1.18 16.93 1.58
CA MET A 56 0.39 16.28 0.53
C MET A 56 0.79 14.80 0.30
N LEU A 57 1.96 14.34 0.76
CA LEU A 57 2.49 12.99 0.49
C LEU A 57 2.06 11.96 1.55
N HIS A 58 0.76 11.69 1.59
CA HIS A 58 0.20 10.53 2.29
C HIS A 58 0.70 9.21 1.65
N GLY A 59 0.70 8.11 2.41
CA GLY A 59 1.21 6.82 1.93
C GLY A 59 0.52 6.39 0.63
N GLU A 60 -0.80 6.54 0.56
CA GLU A 60 -1.62 6.19 -0.60
C GLU A 60 -1.28 7.03 -1.84
N LEU A 61 -1.13 8.36 -1.69
CA LEU A 61 -0.78 9.25 -2.80
C LEU A 61 0.65 9.00 -3.29
N SER A 62 1.56 8.67 -2.37
CA SER A 62 2.94 8.33 -2.68
C SER A 62 3.04 7.06 -3.54
N VAL A 63 2.27 6.01 -3.24
CA VAL A 63 2.27 4.80 -4.07
C VAL A 63 1.68 5.07 -5.46
N ILE A 64 0.56 5.82 -5.56
CA ILE A 64 -0.07 6.15 -6.85
C ILE A 64 0.87 7.02 -7.71
N HIS A 65 1.49 8.04 -7.13
CA HIS A 65 2.44 8.89 -7.83
C HIS A 65 3.67 8.10 -8.31
N THR A 66 4.19 7.20 -7.48
CA THR A 66 5.30 6.31 -7.87
C THR A 66 4.90 5.37 -9.00
N LEU A 67 3.68 4.83 -8.96
CA LEU A 67 3.15 3.97 -10.02
C LEU A 67 3.12 4.68 -11.37
N PHE A 68 2.55 5.89 -11.40
CA PHE A 68 2.47 6.70 -12.63
C PHE A 68 3.87 7.07 -13.17
N ASN A 69 4.80 7.45 -12.28
CA ASN A 69 6.17 7.78 -12.69
C ASN A 69 6.98 6.58 -13.20
N ASN A 70 6.60 5.36 -12.81
CA ASN A 70 7.21 4.13 -13.31
C ASN A 70 6.66 3.70 -14.70
N GLY A 71 5.80 4.51 -15.31
CA GLY A 71 5.30 4.30 -16.68
C GLY A 71 4.10 3.37 -16.78
N PHE A 72 3.37 3.19 -15.68
CA PHE A 72 2.05 2.56 -15.66
C PHE A 72 0.97 3.54 -16.15
#